data_AF-A0A9X7A4D3-F1
#
_entry.id   AF-A0A9X7A4D3-F1
#
_cell.length_a   1.000
_cell.length_b   1.000
_cell.length_c   1.000
_cell.angle_alpha   90.00
_cell.angle_beta   90.00
_cell.angle_gamma   90.00
#
_symmetry.space_group_name_H-M   'P 1'
#
loop_
_entity.id
_entity.type
_entity.pdbx_description
1 polymer ?
#
loop_
_entity_poly.entity_id
_entity_poly.type
_entity_poly.pdbx_seq_one_letter_code
_entity_poly.pdbx_strand_id
1 'polypeptide(L)'
;MKNLVHYNKNERYIKYLCHFHFDQDFFECHEILEEQWKLELNHQYKKVWLGLIRLSVVLYHYRRRNFTGAKKLFRHVITFSNDSNLLEMAGIDQLQFQQIITDLRLNLQNEKEFLPFDLPINDQKLFERFQNQKEYYSSFTADLINKHSTRDRTDVISERLKQLELRRNI
;
A
#
# COMPACT_ATOMS: atom_id res chain seq x y z
N MET A 1 -20.36 -12.24 18.64
CA MET A 1 -19.26 -12.89 17.89
C MET A 1 -19.10 -12.16 16.57
N LYS A 2 -18.15 -11.23 16.46
CA LYS A 2 -17.85 -10.52 15.20
C LYS A 2 -17.27 -11.56 14.24
N ASN A 3 -17.80 -11.68 13.03
CA ASN A 3 -17.18 -12.48 11.96
C ASN A 3 -15.74 -12.01 11.80
N LEU A 4 -14.78 -12.78 12.32
CA LEU A 4 -13.36 -12.52 12.16
C LEU A 4 -13.04 -12.73 10.69
N VAL A 5 -12.89 -11.65 9.94
CA VAL A 5 -12.04 -11.70 8.75
C VAL A 5 -10.66 -12.10 9.27
N HIS A 6 -10.19 -13.26 8.85
CA HIS A 6 -8.85 -13.73 9.18
C HIS A 6 -7.87 -13.03 8.24
N TYR A 7 -7.54 -11.77 8.52
CA TYR A 7 -6.58 -11.01 7.70
C TYR A 7 -5.25 -11.76 7.56
N ASN A 8 -4.83 -12.47 8.60
CA ASN A 8 -3.64 -13.31 8.62
C ASN A 8 -3.72 -14.59 7.78
N LYS A 9 -4.86 -14.87 7.13
CA LYS A 9 -5.03 -15.91 6.12
C LYS A 9 -5.43 -15.34 4.76
N ASN A 10 -5.44 -14.01 4.60
CA ASN A 10 -5.80 -13.38 3.36
C ASN A 10 -4.62 -13.44 2.38
N GLU A 11 -4.73 -14.27 1.34
CA GLU A 11 -3.68 -14.48 0.36
C GLU A 11 -3.24 -13.18 -0.35
N ARG A 12 -4.16 -12.25 -0.62
CA ARG A 12 -3.81 -10.96 -1.23
C ARG A 12 -3.05 -10.07 -0.26
N TYR A 13 -3.42 -10.08 1.01
CA TYR A 13 -2.67 -9.32 2.01
C TYR A 13 -1.26 -9.90 2.23
N ILE A 14 -1.12 -11.23 2.24
CA ILE A 14 0.21 -11.87 2.32
C ILE A 14 1.07 -11.50 1.11
N LYS A 15 0.53 -11.59 -0.11
CA LYS A 15 1.25 -11.17 -1.33
C LYS A 15 1.63 -9.69 -1.31
N TYR A 16 0.73 -8.82 -0.81
CA TYR A 16 1.06 -7.41 -0.58
C TYR A 16 2.28 -7.26 0.33
N LEU A 17 2.34 -7.98 1.45
CA LEU A 17 3.49 -7.92 2.35
C LEU A 17 4.76 -8.44 1.68
N CYS A 18 4.68 -9.52 0.90
CA CYS A 18 5.83 -10.03 0.16
C CYS A 18 6.38 -9.00 -0.83
N HIS A 19 5.52 -8.37 -1.64
CA HIS A 19 5.96 -7.30 -2.54
C HIS A 19 6.47 -6.08 -1.78
N PHE A 20 5.85 -5.72 -0.66
CA PHE A 20 6.31 -4.59 0.13
C PHE A 20 7.72 -4.81 0.69
N HIS A 21 8.00 -5.99 1.24
CA HIS A 21 9.22 -6.26 2.00
C HIS A 21 10.38 -6.84 1.17
N PHE A 22 10.11 -7.61 0.11
CA PHE A 22 11.17 -8.35 -0.61
C PHE A 22 11.62 -7.67 -1.90
N ASP A 23 10.68 -7.27 -2.76
CA ASP A 23 10.99 -6.67 -4.06
C ASP A 23 10.63 -5.18 -4.14
N GLN A 24 9.95 -4.67 -3.12
CA GLN A 24 9.43 -3.31 -3.01
C GLN A 24 8.59 -2.91 -4.24
N ASP A 25 7.88 -3.83 -4.88
CA ASP A 25 7.00 -3.49 -6.01
C ASP A 25 5.72 -2.82 -5.49
N PHE A 26 5.84 -1.53 -5.14
CA PHE A 26 4.72 -0.74 -4.61
C PHE A 26 3.58 -0.54 -5.63
N PHE A 27 3.85 -0.74 -6.93
CA PHE A 27 2.78 -0.74 -7.92
C PHE A 27 1.98 -2.05 -7.83
N GLU A 28 2.66 -3.18 -7.77
CA GLU A 28 1.99 -4.49 -7.59
C GLU A 28 1.26 -4.56 -6.24
N CYS A 29 1.83 -3.96 -5.18
CA CYS A 29 1.14 -3.77 -3.90
C CYS A 29 -0.20 -3.03 -4.05
N HIS A 30 -0.25 -1.99 -4.89
CA HIS A 30 -1.48 -1.25 -5.18
C HIS A 30 -2.49 -2.16 -5.91
N GLU A 31 -2.07 -2.81 -6.99
CA GLU A 31 -2.95 -3.65 -7.83
C GLU A 31 -3.60 -4.78 -7.01
N ILE A 32 -2.78 -5.51 -6.24
CA ILE A 32 -3.23 -6.66 -5.44
C ILE A 32 -4.26 -6.24 -4.39
N LEU A 33 -4.01 -5.13 -3.68
CA LEU A 33 -4.96 -4.67 -2.68
C LEU A 33 -6.18 -3.98 -3.28
N GLU A 34 -6.08 -3.37 -4.46
CA GLU A 34 -7.24 -2.81 -5.15
C GLU A 34 -8.24 -3.92 -5.52
N GLU A 35 -7.77 -5.06 -6.00
CA GLU A 35 -8.62 -6.25 -6.20
C GLU A 35 -9.27 -6.69 -4.89
N GLN A 36 -8.49 -6.81 -3.81
CA GLN A 36 -9.03 -7.19 -2.51
C GLN A 36 -10.09 -6.20 -2.01
N TRP A 37 -9.85 -4.90 -2.21
CA TRP A 37 -10.78 -3.84 -1.82
C TRP A 37 -12.11 -3.89 -2.59
N LYS A 38 -12.07 -4.24 -3.88
CA LYS A 38 -13.27 -4.44 -4.72
C LYS A 38 -14.12 -5.61 -4.19
N LEU A 39 -13.47 -6.69 -3.76
CA LEU A 39 -14.14 -7.92 -3.26
C LEU A 39 -14.60 -7.84 -1.80
N GLU A 40 -14.01 -6.94 -1.01
CA GLU A 40 -14.28 -6.85 0.43
C GLU A 40 -15.73 -6.42 0.71
N LEU A 41 -16.43 -7.13 1.58
CA LEU A 41 -17.81 -6.80 1.98
C LEU A 41 -17.84 -6.10 3.35
N ASN A 42 -16.81 -6.28 4.18
CA ASN A 42 -16.73 -5.63 5.47
C ASN A 42 -16.23 -4.18 5.32
N HIS A 43 -17.10 -3.22 5.66
CA HIS A 43 -16.81 -1.80 5.53
C HIS A 43 -15.58 -1.33 6.30
N GLN A 44 -15.22 -1.96 7.43
CA GLN A 44 -14.03 -1.58 8.18
C GLN A 44 -12.76 -2.12 7.49
N TYR A 45 -12.78 -3.36 7.00
CA TYR A 45 -11.66 -3.90 6.20
C TYR A 45 -11.48 -3.16 4.87
N LYS A 46 -12.55 -2.66 4.25
CA LYS A 46 -12.41 -1.74 3.10
C LYS A 46 -11.55 -0.53 3.44
N LYS A 47 -11.64 0.02 4.66
CA LYS A 47 -10.80 1.14 5.09
C LYS A 47 -9.36 0.71 5.33
N VAL A 48 -9.14 -0.48 5.89
CA VAL A 48 -7.80 -1.07 6.05
C VAL A 48 -7.11 -1.18 4.69
N TRP A 49 -7.75 -1.85 3.72
CA TRP A 49 -7.21 -2.01 2.37
C TRP A 49 -6.96 -0.67 1.70
N LEU A 50 -7.89 0.29 1.81
CA LEU A 50 -7.72 1.62 1.25
C LEU A 50 -6.54 2.39 1.88
N GLY A 51 -6.28 2.22 3.18
CA GLY A 51 -5.12 2.80 3.86
C GLY A 51 -3.81 2.27 3.30
N LEU A 52 -3.68 0.95 3.19
CA LEU A 52 -2.50 0.27 2.67
C LEU A 52 -2.28 0.52 1.17
N ILE A 53 -3.35 0.58 0.37
CA ILE A 53 -3.33 1.00 -1.04
C ILE A 53 -2.71 2.39 -1.16
N ARG A 54 -3.20 3.35 -0.35
CA ARG A 54 -2.70 4.73 -0.40
C ARG A 54 -1.24 4.83 0.03
N LEU A 55 -0.82 4.04 1.02
CA LEU A 55 0.59 3.93 1.39
C LEU A 55 1.41 3.48 0.18
N SER A 56 1.03 2.40 -0.49
CA SER A 56 1.76 1.92 -1.68
C SER A 56 1.85 2.96 -2.80
N VAL A 57 0.76 3.67 -3.08
CA VAL A 57 0.76 4.74 -4.11
C VAL A 57 1.67 5.90 -3.70
N VAL A 58 1.67 6.30 -2.43
CA VAL A 58 2.62 7.29 -1.90
C VAL A 58 4.06 6.83 -2.13
N LEU A 59 4.39 5.61 -1.72
CA LEU A 59 5.76 5.08 -1.81
C LEU A 59 6.21 4.92 -3.26
N TYR A 60 5.30 4.53 -4.15
CA TYR A 60 5.53 4.51 -5.59
C TYR A 60 5.91 5.89 -6.13
N HIS A 61 5.15 6.94 -5.81
CA HIS A 61 5.47 8.30 -6.20
C HIS A 61 6.77 8.79 -5.56
N TYR A 62 6.96 8.52 -4.28
CA TYR A 62 8.11 8.98 -3.52
C TYR A 62 9.40 8.37 -4.08
N ARG A 63 9.45 7.06 -4.29
CA ARG A 63 10.63 6.38 -4.85
C ARG A 63 11.02 6.92 -6.23
N ARG A 64 10.06 7.42 -7.02
CA ARG A 64 10.30 8.03 -8.33
C ARG A 64 10.58 9.53 -8.27
N ARG A 65 10.90 10.07 -7.08
CA ARG A 65 11.10 11.52 -6.82
C ARG A 65 9.93 12.40 -7.26
N ASN A 66 8.72 11.85 -7.36
CA ASN A 66 7.51 12.61 -7.58
C ASN A 66 6.96 13.09 -6.22
N PHE A 67 7.69 14.03 -5.61
CA PHE A 67 7.37 14.55 -4.27
C PHE A 67 6.01 15.22 -4.22
N THR A 68 5.63 15.98 -5.26
CA THR A 68 4.32 16.63 -5.35
C THR A 68 3.18 15.63 -5.27
N GLY A 69 3.27 14.53 -6.04
CA GLY A 69 2.29 13.45 -6.02
C GLY A 69 2.23 12.73 -4.68
N ALA A 70 3.40 12.40 -4.11
CA ALA A 70 3.49 11.75 -2.80
C ALA A 70 2.90 12.63 -1.69
N LYS A 71 3.33 13.89 -1.57
CA LYS A 71 2.86 14.87 -0.56
C LYS A 71 1.34 15.05 -0.61
N LYS A 72 0.75 15.13 -1.81
CA LYS A 72 -0.71 15.29 -2.00
C LYS A 72 -1.51 14.13 -1.41
N LEU A 73 -1.02 12.90 -1.57
CA LEU A 73 -1.69 11.70 -1.11
C LEU A 73 -1.35 11.34 0.35
N PHE A 74 -0.20 11.78 0.85
CA PHE A 74 0.32 11.45 2.18
C PHE A 74 -0.63 11.78 3.33
N ARG A 75 -1.42 12.85 3.20
CA ARG A 75 -2.45 13.22 4.19
C ARG A 75 -3.42 12.08 4.52
N HIS A 76 -3.73 11.23 3.56
CA HIS A 76 -4.63 10.09 3.77
C HIS A 76 -3.94 8.93 4.49
N VAL A 77 -2.63 8.77 4.31
CA VAL A 77 -1.81 7.82 5.06
C VAL A 77 -1.71 8.25 6.52
N ILE A 78 -1.56 9.55 6.79
CA ILE A 78 -1.60 10.10 8.16
C ILE A 78 -2.95 9.82 8.83
N THR A 79 -4.07 10.00 8.11
CA THR A 79 -5.39 9.65 8.66
C THR A 79 -5.48 8.17 9.04
N PHE A 80 -4.98 7.29 8.17
CA PHE A 80 -4.94 5.84 8.45
C PHE A 80 -4.02 5.50 9.63
N SER A 81 -2.84 6.12 9.74
CA SER A 81 -1.90 5.87 10.85
C SER A 81 -2.43 6.32 12.22
N ASN A 82 -3.43 7.18 12.25
CA ASN A 82 -4.05 7.67 13.48
C ASN A 82 -5.24 6.82 13.93
N ASP A 83 -5.70 5.85 13.14
CA ASP A 83 -6.80 4.97 13.49
C ASP A 83 -6.27 3.63 14.03
N SER A 84 -6.17 3.53 15.35
CA SER A 84 -5.65 2.35 16.05
C SER A 84 -6.41 1.07 15.70
N ASN A 85 -7.73 1.16 15.53
CA ASN A 85 -8.56 0.00 15.20
C ASN A 85 -8.22 -0.53 13.81
N LEU A 86 -7.99 0.36 12.83
CA LEU A 86 -7.62 -0.08 11.49
C LEU A 86 -6.22 -0.71 11.43
N LEU A 87 -5.28 -0.22 12.22
CA LEU A 87 -3.93 -0.81 12.33
C LEU A 87 -3.96 -2.17 13.03
N GLU A 88 -4.75 -2.30 14.11
CA GLU A 88 -4.97 -3.59 14.78
C GLU A 88 -5.62 -4.61 13.82
N MET A 89 -6.62 -4.18 13.04
CA MET A 89 -7.25 -5.01 12.02
C MET A 89 -6.31 -5.40 10.86
N ALA A 90 -5.15 -4.74 10.73
CA ALA A 90 -4.11 -5.10 9.79
C ALA A 90 -2.97 -5.92 10.45
N GLY A 91 -2.97 -6.11 11.77
CA GLY A 91 -1.83 -6.73 12.47
C GLY A 91 -0.57 -5.86 12.46
N ILE A 92 -0.75 -4.54 12.45
CA ILE A 92 0.34 -3.54 12.44
C ILE A 92 0.49 -2.93 13.83
N ASP A 93 1.71 -2.85 14.33
CA ASP A 93 2.08 -2.13 15.54
C ASP A 93 1.87 -0.63 15.35
N GLN A 94 0.91 -0.08 16.09
CA GLN A 94 0.53 1.31 15.97
C GLN A 94 1.67 2.27 16.27
N LEU A 95 2.42 2.04 17.35
CA LEU A 95 3.41 3.00 17.84
C LEU A 95 4.58 3.10 16.84
N GLN A 96 5.09 1.95 16.41
CA GLN A 96 6.16 1.88 15.42
C GLN A 96 5.69 2.42 14.07
N PHE A 97 4.45 2.13 13.66
CA PHE A 97 3.93 2.65 12.39
C PHE A 97 3.80 4.17 12.42
N GLN A 98 3.35 4.75 13.52
CA GLN A 98 3.27 6.21 13.67
C GLN A 98 4.64 6.90 13.64
N GLN A 99 5.68 6.26 14.20
CA GLN A 99 7.06 6.73 14.09
C GLN A 99 7.52 6.74 12.63
N ILE A 100 7.34 5.62 11.92
CA ILE A 100 7.66 5.52 10.48
C ILE A 100 6.94 6.59 9.67
N ILE A 101 5.64 6.80 9.89
CA ILE A 101 4.87 7.83 9.15
C ILE A 101 5.35 9.25 9.48
N THR A 102 5.79 9.51 10.71
CA THR A 102 6.36 10.80 11.12
C THR A 102 7.68 11.07 10.39
N ASP A 103 8.57 10.08 10.34
CA ASP A 103 9.85 10.19 9.66
C ASP A 103 9.67 10.33 8.15
N LEU A 104 8.78 9.54 7.54
CA LEU A 104 8.42 9.67 6.13
C LEU A 104 7.88 11.06 5.80
N ARG A 105 7.05 11.64 6.68
CA ARG A 105 6.54 13.01 6.50
C ARG A 105 7.68 14.00 6.45
N LEU A 106 8.62 13.92 7.39
CA LEU A 106 9.77 14.82 7.46
C LEU A 106 10.67 14.66 6.23
N ASN A 107 10.92 13.43 5.81
CA ASN A 107 11.76 13.13 4.65
C ASN A 107 11.10 13.63 3.35
N LEU A 108 9.79 13.45 3.19
CA LEU A 108 9.03 14.01 2.06
C LEU A 108 9.07 15.53 2.04
N GLN A 109 8.88 16.20 3.20
CA GLN A 109 8.94 17.65 3.29
C GLN A 109 10.28 18.21 2.84
N ASN A 110 11.36 17.55 3.26
CA ASN A 110 12.74 17.91 2.90
C ASN A 110 13.21 17.31 1.57
N GLU A 111 12.32 16.63 0.82
CA GLU A 111 12.62 15.99 -0.47
C GLU A 111 13.85 15.08 -0.45
N LYS A 112 14.08 14.42 0.70
CA LYS A 112 15.15 13.44 0.86
C LYS A 112 14.87 12.20 0.02
N GLU A 113 15.93 11.50 -0.40
CA GLU A 113 15.78 10.24 -1.11
C GLU A 113 14.98 9.21 -0.32
N PHE A 114 14.23 8.38 -1.04
CA PHE A 114 13.48 7.28 -0.43
C PHE A 114 14.44 6.21 0.09
N LEU A 115 14.22 5.78 1.33
CA LEU A 115 14.89 4.64 1.93
C LEU A 115 13.86 3.55 2.25
N PRO A 116 14.17 2.27 1.95
CA PRO A 116 13.30 1.15 2.32
C PRO A 116 13.09 1.05 3.83
N PHE A 117 11.93 0.54 4.21
CA PHE A 117 11.57 0.24 5.59
C PHE A 117 10.62 -0.96 5.61
N ASP A 118 10.51 -1.61 6.76
CA ASP A 118 9.57 -2.71 6.98
C ASP A 118 8.29 -2.20 7.64
N LEU A 119 7.14 -2.77 7.26
CA LEU A 119 5.93 -2.55 8.03
C LEU A 119 6.09 -3.24 9.39
N PRO A 120 5.73 -2.58 10.51
CA PRO A 120 5.94 -3.15 11.82
C PRO A 120 4.81 -4.13 12.13
N ILE A 121 4.89 -5.35 11.56
CA ILE A 121 3.91 -6.41 11.76
C ILE A 121 4.07 -7.01 13.16
N ASN A 122 3.00 -7.04 13.95
CA ASN A 122 3.00 -7.64 15.30
C ASN A 122 2.21 -8.96 15.40
N ASP A 123 1.44 -9.33 14.38
CA ASP A 123 0.86 -10.68 14.29
C ASP A 123 1.93 -11.68 13.82
N GLN A 124 2.38 -12.52 14.74
CA GLN A 124 3.41 -13.54 14.51
C GLN A 124 3.05 -14.52 13.38
N LYS A 125 1.77 -14.92 13.27
CA LYS A 125 1.33 -15.88 12.23
C LYS A 125 1.34 -15.24 10.85
N LEU A 126 0.96 -13.97 10.76
CA LEU A 126 1.05 -13.19 9.53
C LEU A 126 2.51 -13.02 9.13
N PHE A 127 3.38 -12.68 10.09
CA PHE A 127 4.82 -12.53 9.86
C PHE A 127 5.43 -13.82 9.29
N GLU A 128 5.22 -14.96 9.95
CA GLU A 128 5.69 -16.26 9.47
C GLU A 128 5.20 -16.59 8.05
N ARG A 129 3.95 -16.26 7.73
CA ARG A 129 3.37 -16.57 6.42
C ARG A 129 4.04 -15.85 5.28
N PHE A 130 4.27 -14.54 5.38
CA PHE A 130 4.93 -13.82 4.29
C PHE A 130 6.43 -14.12 4.25
N GLN A 131 7.06 -14.32 5.42
CA GLN A 131 8.47 -14.71 5.50
C GLN A 131 8.75 -16.05 4.83
N ASN A 132 7.87 -17.03 4.97
CA ASN A 132 7.98 -18.33 4.28
C ASN A 132 7.85 -18.23 2.75
N GLN A 133 7.45 -17.09 2.21
CA GLN A 133 7.38 -16.87 0.76
C GLN A 133 8.63 -16.19 0.18
N LYS A 134 9.60 -15.79 1.02
CA LYS A 134 10.74 -14.95 0.61
C LYS A 134 11.49 -15.46 -0.62
N GLU A 135 11.69 -16.76 -0.74
CA GLU A 135 12.43 -17.38 -1.85
C GLU A 135 11.71 -17.28 -3.21
N TYR A 136 10.39 -17.06 -3.22
CA TYR A 136 9.60 -16.92 -4.44
C TYR A 136 9.59 -15.49 -5.00
N TYR A 137 10.13 -14.52 -4.27
CA TYR A 137 10.15 -13.12 -4.68
C TYR A 137 11.58 -12.75 -5.08
N SER A 138 11.69 -12.04 -6.19
CA SER A 138 12.97 -11.53 -6.69
C SER A 138 13.55 -10.57 -5.66
N SER A 139 14.88 -10.53 -5.52
CA SER A 139 15.50 -9.36 -4.88
C SER A 139 15.22 -8.12 -5.73
N PHE A 140 15.02 -6.98 -5.07
CA PHE A 140 14.80 -5.69 -5.71
C PHE A 140 15.82 -5.42 -6.85
N THR A 141 15.31 -4.97 -8.00
CA THR A 141 16.11 -4.51 -9.15
C THR A 141 15.60 -3.17 -9.67
N ALA A 142 16.47 -2.36 -10.29
CA ALA A 142 16.05 -1.10 -10.92
C ALA A 142 14.99 -1.30 -12.01
N ASP A 143 14.98 -2.47 -12.66
CA ASP A 143 13.99 -2.84 -13.68
C ASP A 143 12.58 -2.99 -13.11
N LEU A 144 12.44 -3.46 -11.86
CA LEU A 144 11.14 -3.57 -11.19
C LEU A 144 10.46 -2.21 -11.00
N ILE A 145 11.25 -1.13 -10.81
CA ILE A 145 10.70 0.24 -10.72
C ILE A 145 10.02 0.66 -12.04
N ASN A 146 10.60 0.23 -13.18
CA ASN A 146 10.19 0.69 -14.50
C ASN A 146 9.29 -0.30 -15.26
N LYS A 147 9.22 -1.57 -14.81
CA LYS A 147 8.39 -2.64 -15.39
C LYS A 147 6.95 -2.20 -15.69
N HIS A 148 6.37 -1.40 -14.81
CA HIS A 148 4.98 -0.94 -14.93
C HIS A 148 4.82 0.35 -15.77
N SER A 149 5.92 1.04 -16.11
CA SER A 149 5.88 2.19 -17.01
C SER A 149 5.67 1.77 -18.47
N THR A 150 6.02 0.53 -18.83
CA THR A 150 5.89 -0.03 -20.19
C THR A 150 4.64 -0.89 -20.39
N ARG A 151 3.81 -1.08 -19.36
CA ARG A 151 2.55 -1.82 -19.46
C ARG A 151 1.53 -1.04 -20.28
N ASP A 152 0.68 -1.75 -21.01
CA ASP A 152 -0.50 -1.18 -21.64
C ASP A 152 -1.42 -0.57 -20.55
N ARG A 153 -1.78 0.71 -20.72
CA ARG A 153 -2.58 1.50 -19.76
C ARG A 153 -3.95 1.86 -20.31
N THR A 154 -4.42 1.17 -21.35
CA THR A 154 -5.70 1.42 -22.00
C THR A 154 -6.84 1.51 -20.98
N ASP A 155 -6.86 0.64 -19.97
CA ASP A 155 -7.88 0.63 -18.91
C ASP A 155 -7.82 1.86 -17.99
N VAL A 156 -6.62 2.34 -17.66
CA VAL A 156 -6.44 3.55 -16.84
C VAL A 156 -6.87 4.80 -17.61
N ILE A 157 -6.58 4.83 -18.91
CA ILE A 157 -6.97 5.93 -19.80
C ILE A 157 -8.49 5.95 -19.98
N SER A 158 -9.11 4.79 -20.22
CA SER A 158 -10.56 4.67 -20.40
C SER A 158 -11.33 5.08 -19.15
N GLU A 159 -10.90 4.67 -17.95
CA GLU A 159 -11.54 5.07 -16.69
C GLU A 159 -11.37 6.58 -16.44
N ARG A 160 -10.20 7.17 -16.74
CA ARG A 160 -10.01 8.62 -16.64
C ARG A 160 -10.93 9.40 -17.59
N LEU A 161 -11.10 8.92 -18.82
CA LEU A 161 -12.01 9.54 -19.80
C LEU A 161 -13.46 9.47 -19.31
N LYS A 162 -13.89 8.31 -18.78
CA LYS A 162 -15.22 8.14 -18.19
C LYS A 162 -15.46 9.10 -17.01
N GLN A 163 -14.49 9.25 -16.10
CA GLN A 163 -14.58 10.18 -14.98
C GLN A 163 -14.60 11.65 -15.44
N LEU A 164 -13.92 12.01 -16.54
CA LEU A 164 -13.98 13.35 -17.13
C LEU A 164 -15.34 13.63 -17.77
N GLU A 165 -15.92 12.65 -18.46
CA GLU A 165 -17.25 12.77 -19.07
C GLU A 165 -18.34 12.96 -18.01
N LEU A 166 -18.30 12.20 -16.91
CA LEU A 166 -19.20 12.36 -15.77
C LEU A 166 -19.12 13.76 -15.15
N ARG A 167 -17.93 14.39 -15.12
CA ARG A 167 -17.76 15.77 -14.61
C ARG A 167 -18.20 16.85 -15.59
N ARG A 168 -18.30 16.55 -16.89
CA ARG A 168 -18.79 17.49 -17.91
C ARG A 168 -20.32 17.50 -18.00
N ASN A 169 -20.97 16.43 -17.54
CA ASN A 169 -22.42 16.25 -17.56
C ASN A 169 -23.10 16.63 -16.23
N ILE A 170 -22.41 17.37 -15.36
CA ILE A 170 -22.90 18.01 -14.13
C ILE A 170 -22.73 19.52 -14.32
#